data_AF-A0A3B0TH30-F1
#
_entry.id   AF-A0A3B0TH30-F1
#
_cell.length_a   1.000
_cell.length_b   1.000
_cell.length_c   1.000
_cell.angle_alpha   90.00
_cell.angle_beta   90.00
_cell.angle_gamma   90.00
#
_symmetry.space_group_name_H-M   'P 1'
#
loop_
_entity.id
_entity.type
_entity.pdbx_description
1 polymer ?
#
loop_
_entity_poly.entity_id
_entity_poly.type
_entity_poly.pdbx_seq_one_letter_code
_entity_poly.pdbx_strand_id
1 'polypeptide(L)'
;MHNHGLTDPLIEIAPRTISKLSAIKLLHNDDQSLKNVIAFGDNYNDIEMLQNIGCGVAVGNAREEVKTIADKITLNNTKDGVAHYY
;
A
#
# COMPACT_ATOMS: atom_id res chain seq x y z
N MET A 1 -6.75 17.18 -19.54
CA MET A 1 -5.94 16.65 -18.41
C MET A 1 -5.78 15.16 -18.66
N HIS A 2 -4.56 14.71 -18.93
CA HIS A 2 -4.27 13.35 -19.37
C HIS A 2 -4.16 12.46 -18.12
N ASN A 3 -5.07 11.49 -17.97
CA ASN A 3 -4.96 10.46 -16.95
C ASN A 3 -3.75 9.58 -17.30
N HIS A 4 -2.72 9.56 -16.44
CA HIS A 4 -1.63 8.59 -16.51
C HIS A 4 -1.88 7.38 -15.59
N GLY A 5 -3.14 7.04 -15.33
CA GLY A 5 -3.48 5.72 -14.80
C GLY A 5 -3.35 4.74 -15.96
N LEU A 6 -2.34 3.86 -15.92
CA LEU A 6 -2.19 2.77 -16.89
C LEU A 6 -3.52 2.03 -16.98
N THR A 7 -4.20 2.12 -18.11
CA THR A 7 -5.44 1.41 -18.42
C THR A 7 -5.19 -0.06 -18.78
N ASP A 8 -3.93 -0.41 -18.98
CA ASP A 8 -3.50 -1.76 -19.32
C ASP A 8 -3.29 -2.60 -18.06
N PRO A 9 -3.59 -3.91 -18.12
CA PRO A 9 -3.28 -4.82 -17.02
C PRO A 9 -1.77 -4.85 -16.79
N LEU A 10 -1.32 -4.28 -15.67
CA LEU A 10 0.07 -4.36 -15.21
C LEU A 10 0.28 -5.71 -14.52
N ILE A 11 1.25 -6.48 -15.02
CA ILE A 11 1.74 -7.68 -14.36
C ILE A 11 3.11 -7.37 -13.77
N GLU A 12 3.25 -7.61 -12.47
CA GLU A 12 4.54 -7.49 -11.77
C GLU A 12 5.13 -8.88 -11.53
N ILE A 13 6.40 -9.05 -11.92
CA ILE A 13 7.16 -10.29 -11.72
C ILE A 13 8.40 -9.96 -10.92
N ALA A 14 8.56 -10.61 -9.77
CA ALA A 14 9.70 -10.47 -8.88
C ALA A 14 10.11 -11.84 -8.32
N PRO A 15 11.34 -11.99 -7.78
CA PRO A 15 11.71 -13.19 -7.02
C PRO A 15 10.72 -13.43 -5.88
N ARG A 16 10.40 -14.70 -5.59
CA ARG A 16 9.44 -15.09 -4.55
C ARG A 16 9.72 -14.47 -3.17
N THR A 17 10.98 -14.19 -2.87
CA THR A 17 11.43 -13.64 -1.59
C THR A 17 11.33 -12.12 -1.51
N ILE A 18 10.96 -11.43 -2.60
CA ILE A 18 10.94 -9.97 -2.69
C ILE A 18 9.50 -9.47 -2.74
N SER A 19 9.20 -8.55 -1.83
CA SER A 19 7.95 -7.79 -1.76
C SER A 19 8.17 -6.42 -1.12
N LYS A 20 7.17 -5.53 -1.21
CA LYS A 20 7.18 -4.24 -0.50
C LYS A 20 7.36 -4.43 1.01
N LEU A 21 6.74 -5.46 1.59
CA LEU A 21 6.92 -5.82 3.00
C LEU A 21 8.37 -6.22 3.30
N SER A 22 8.99 -7.03 2.45
CA SER A 22 10.39 -7.45 2.64
C SER A 22 11.35 -6.25 2.63
N ALA A 23 11.08 -5.25 1.79
CA ALA A 23 11.87 -4.02 1.73
C ALA A 23 11.70 -3.19 3.00
N ILE A 24 10.48 -3.06 3.53
CA ILE A 24 10.24 -2.40 4.82
C ILE A 24 11.02 -3.12 5.92
N LYS A 25 10.93 -4.45 6.01
CA LYS A 25 11.68 -5.23 7.00
C LYS A 25 13.19 -5.05 6.91
N LEU A 26 13.71 -4.81 5.70
CA LEU A 26 15.14 -4.55 5.49
C LEU A 26 15.55 -3.13 5.95
N LEU A 27 14.68 -2.14 5.73
CA LEU A 27 14.93 -0.74 6.09
C LEU A 27 14.63 -0.45 7.57
N HIS A 28 13.74 -1.24 8.16
CA HIS A 28 13.31 -1.10 9.55
C HIS A 28 14.31 -1.83 10.44
N ASN A 29 15.03 -1.07 11.28
CA ASN A 29 16.00 -1.65 12.22
C ASN A 29 15.30 -2.61 13.19
N ASP A 30 16.03 -3.65 13.64
CA ASP A 30 15.50 -4.75 14.46
C ASP A 30 14.81 -4.32 15.77
N ASP A 31 15.14 -3.14 16.29
CA ASP A 31 14.56 -2.60 17.53
C ASP A 31 13.16 -1.97 17.35
N GLN A 32 12.70 -1.77 16.11
CA GLN A 32 11.41 -1.14 15.85
C GLN A 32 10.36 -2.17 15.41
N SER A 33 9.20 -2.15 16.07
CA SER A 33 8.09 -3.02 15.67
C SER A 33 7.43 -2.51 14.40
N LEU A 34 7.04 -3.42 13.49
CA LEU A 34 6.17 -3.10 12.36
C LEU A 34 4.82 -2.52 12.80
N LYS A 35 4.41 -2.74 14.05
CA LYS A 35 3.21 -2.11 14.65
C LYS A 35 3.28 -0.58 14.73
N ASN A 36 4.47 0.00 14.61
CA ASN A 36 4.66 1.45 14.59
C ASN A 36 4.72 2.01 13.16
N VAL A 37 4.45 1.19 12.15
CA VAL A 37 4.49 1.58 10.73
C VAL A 37 3.08 1.82 10.24
N ILE A 38 2.90 2.93 9.53
CA ILE A 38 1.75 3.20 8.69
C ILE A 38 2.18 3.08 7.22
N ALA A 39 1.35 2.44 6.40
CA ALA A 39 1.61 2.32 4.97
C ALA A 39 0.33 2.59 4.16
N PHE A 40 0.51 3.14 2.96
CA PHE A 40 -0.57 3.47 2.03
C PHE A 40 -0.41 2.65 0.76
N GLY A 41 -1.51 2.15 0.20
CA GLY A 41 -1.48 1.34 -1.02
C GLY A 41 -2.77 1.39 -1.83
N ASP A 42 -2.70 0.87 -3.05
CA ASP A 42 -3.81 0.90 -4.00
C ASP A 42 -3.92 -0.35 -4.89
N ASN A 43 -2.88 -1.19 -4.94
CA ASN A 43 -2.77 -2.28 -5.90
C ASN A 43 -2.38 -3.63 -5.26
N TYR A 44 -2.38 -4.71 -6.05
CA TYR A 44 -2.17 -6.07 -5.55
C TYR A 44 -0.83 -6.27 -4.83
N ASN A 45 0.24 -5.62 -5.30
CA ASN A 45 1.56 -5.70 -4.68
C ASN A 45 1.64 -5.00 -3.30
N ASP A 46 0.60 -4.25 -2.90
CA ASP A 46 0.50 -3.63 -1.58
C ASP A 46 -0.14 -4.54 -0.53
N ILE A 47 -0.88 -5.58 -0.95
CA ILE A 47 -1.70 -6.40 -0.04
C ILE A 47 -0.87 -6.97 1.11
N GLU A 48 0.24 -7.63 0.80
CA GLU A 48 1.09 -8.26 1.82
C GLU A 48 1.66 -7.23 2.80
N MET A 49 2.05 -6.05 2.30
CA MET A 49 2.54 -4.95 3.13
C MET A 49 1.45 -4.46 4.07
N LEU A 50 0.29 -4.07 3.55
CA LEU A 50 -0.80 -3.47 4.32
C LEU A 50 -1.34 -4.41 5.41
N GLN A 51 -1.37 -5.71 5.16
CA GLN A 51 -1.83 -6.71 6.14
C GLN A 51 -0.89 -6.95 7.32
N ASN A 52 0.41 -6.61 7.18
CA ASN A 52 1.45 -7.03 8.12
C ASN A 52 2.10 -5.87 8.89
N ILE A 53 1.66 -4.64 8.68
CA ILE A 53 2.15 -3.45 9.37
C ILE A 53 1.10 -2.94 10.38
N GLY A 54 1.45 -1.93 11.16
CA GLY A 54 0.60 -1.45 12.26
C GLY A 54 -0.70 -0.78 11.83
N CYS A 55 -0.68 -0.04 10.72
CA CYS A 55 -1.88 0.56 10.13
C CYS A 55 -1.79 0.63 8.60
N GLY A 56 -2.48 -0.27 7.92
CA GLY A 56 -2.59 -0.30 6.46
C GLY A 56 -3.74 0.57 5.98
N VAL A 57 -3.46 1.50 5.07
CA VAL A 57 -4.46 2.43 4.53
C VAL A 57 -4.59 2.26 3.01
N ALA A 58 -5.79 1.98 2.53
CA ALA A 58 -6.12 2.01 1.11
C ALA A 58 -6.60 3.41 0.69
N VAL A 59 -6.17 3.93 -0.46
CA VAL A 59 -6.76 5.16 -1.04
C VAL A 59 -8.13 4.86 -1.67
N GLY A 60 -9.00 5.85 -1.77
CA GLY A 60 -10.40 5.65 -2.15
C GLY A 60 -10.61 5.04 -3.54
N ASN A 61 -9.65 5.22 -4.44
CA ASN A 61 -9.64 4.63 -5.79
C ASN A 61 -8.78 3.35 -5.89
N ALA A 62 -8.38 2.76 -4.77
CA ALA A 62 -7.72 1.46 -4.72
C ALA A 62 -8.63 0.33 -5.24
N ARG A 63 -8.03 -0.80 -5.58
CA ARG A 63 -8.75 -2.05 -5.87
C ARG A 63 -9.58 -2.49 -4.67
N GLU A 64 -10.73 -3.13 -4.92
CA GLU A 64 -11.63 -3.58 -3.84
C GLU A 64 -10.97 -4.63 -2.93
N GLU A 65 -10.13 -5.50 -3.50
CA GLU A 65 -9.35 -6.49 -2.76
C GLU A 65 -8.36 -5.82 -1.80
N VAL A 66 -7.79 -4.67 -2.19
CA VAL A 66 -6.87 -3.88 -1.36
C VAL A 66 -7.63 -3.15 -0.25
N LYS A 67 -8.80 -2.58 -0.57
CA LYS A 67 -9.68 -1.95 0.43
C LYS A 67 -10.16 -2.93 1.50
N THR A 68 -10.45 -4.17 1.11
CA THR A 68 -10.96 -5.22 2.00
C THR A 68 -9.94 -5.64 3.06
N ILE A 69 -8.64 -5.55 2.73
CA ILE A 69 -7.56 -5.97 3.63
C ILE A 69 -6.97 -4.82 4.46
N ALA A 70 -7.29 -3.57 4.11
CA ALA A 70 -6.74 -2.40 4.79
C ALA A 70 -7.50 -2.09 6.08
N ASP A 71 -6.80 -1.60 7.10
CA ASP A 71 -7.41 -1.16 8.37
C ASP A 71 -8.30 0.07 8.18
N LYS A 72 -7.92 0.93 7.22
CA LYS A 72 -8.61 2.18 6.91
C LYS A 72 -8.64 2.43 5.41
N ILE A 73 -9.62 3.24 5.01
CA ILE A 73 -9.74 3.77 3.65
C ILE A 73 -9.72 5.29 3.75
N THR A 74 -8.85 5.94 2.98
CA THR A 74 -8.81 7.41 2.87
C THR A 74 -9.42 7.88 1.54
N LEU A 75 -9.39 9.20 1.28
CA LEU A 75 -9.87 9.77 0.02
C LEU A 75 -9.10 9.22 -1.18
N ASN A 76 -9.59 9.49 -2.38
CA ASN A 76 -8.88 9.17 -3.62
C ASN A 76 -7.52 9.86 -3.64
N ASN A 77 -6.57 9.27 -4.36
CA ASN A 77 -5.29 9.90 -4.64
C ASN A 77 -5.45 11.28 -5.31
N THR A 78 -6.46 11.46 -6.18
CA THR A 78 -6.80 12.75 -6.83
C THR A 78 -7.42 13.80 -5.91
N LYS A 79 -7.68 13.44 -4.65
CA LYS A 79 -8.22 14.32 -3.61
C LYS A 79 -7.27 14.38 -2.41
N ASP A 80 -5.97 14.24 -2.67
CA ASP A 80 -4.91 14.31 -1.66
C ASP A 80 -5.13 13.34 -0.48
N GLY A 81 -5.66 12.14 -0.74
CA GLY A 81 -6.10 11.22 0.31
C GLY A 81 -5.01 10.82 1.32
N VAL A 82 -3.75 10.77 0.89
CA VAL A 82 -2.63 10.55 1.83
C VAL A 82 -2.46 11.74 2.76
N ALA A 83 -2.47 12.97 2.22
CA ALA A 83 -2.32 14.20 3.00
C ALA A 83 -3.54 14.51 3.88
N HIS A 84 -4.75 14.09 3.51
CA HIS A 84 -5.92 14.25 4.36
C HIS A 84 -5.88 13.32 5.59
N TYR A 85 -5.21 12.17 5.49
CA TYR A 85 -5.15 11.19 6.57
C TYR A 85 -4.12 11.56 7.65
N TYR A 86 -3.15 12.41 7.33
CA TYR A 86 -2.04 12.81 8.20
C TYR A 86 -2.04 14.31 8.46
#